data_AF-A0A7G8DGE0-F1
#
_entry.id   AF-A0A7G8DGE0-F1
#
_cell.length_a   1.000
_cell.length_b   1.000
_cell.length_c   1.000
_cell.angle_alpha   90.00
_cell.angle_beta   90.00
_cell.angle_gamma   90.00
#
_symmetry.space_group_name_H-M   'P 1'
#
loop_
_entity.id
_entity.type
_entity.pdbx_description
1 polymer ?
#
loop_
_entity_poly.entity_id
_entity_poly.type
_entity_poly.pdbx_seq_one_letter_code
_entity_poly.pdbx_strand_id
1 'polypeptide(L)' 'MNPDKQHRKLFRLKLKAEECLTREQAQKIIRKADKAHRKLSEGHNNAA' A
#
# COMPACT_ATOMS: atom_id res chain seq x y z
N MET A 1 0.44 8.68 12.17
CA MET A 1 0.05 7.76 11.06
C MET A 1 -0.79 6.63 11.67
N ASN A 2 -1.87 6.14 11.04
CA ASN A 2 -2.64 4.99 11.56
C ASN A 2 -2.24 3.69 10.81
N PRO A 3 -1.54 2.74 11.46
CA PRO A 3 -1.05 1.50 10.84
C PRO A 3 -2.17 0.61 10.28
N ASP A 4 -3.25 0.40 11.03
CA ASP A 4 -4.38 -0.43 10.62
C ASP A 4 -4.99 0.05 9.31
N LYS A 5 -5.09 1.38 9.15
CA LYS A 5 -5.59 1.98 7.90
C LYS A 5 -4.67 1.66 6.72
N GLN A 6 -3.35 1.59 6.91
CA GLN A 6 -2.42 1.22 5.85
C GLN A 6 -2.46 -0.29 5.56
N HIS A 7 -2.54 -1.15 6.57
CA HIS A 7 -2.69 -2.59 6.38
C HIS A 7 -3.98 -2.94 5.62
N ARG A 8 -5.13 -2.35 6.00
CA ARG A 8 -6.39 -2.49 5.25
C ARG A 8 -6.26 -2.01 3.81
N LYS A 9 -5.49 -0.94 3.58
CA LYS A 9 -5.24 -0.43 2.23
C LYS A 9 -4.41 -1.38 1.39
N LEU A 10 -3.36 -1.97 1.96
CA LEU A 10 -2.55 -3.00 1.30
C LEU A 10 -3.39 -4.21 0.92
N PHE A 11 -4.26 -4.70 1.81
CA PHE A 11 -5.18 -5.79 1.51
C PHE A 11 -6.09 -5.49 0.30
N ARG A 12 -6.69 -4.30 0.25
CA ARG A 12 -7.51 -3.89 -0.91
C ARG A 12 -6.70 -3.74 -2.19
N LEU A 13 -5.43 -3.33 -2.10
CA LEU A 13 -4.56 -3.22 -3.27
C LEU A 13 -4.18 -4.60 -3.82
N LYS A 14 -4.00 -5.61 -2.95
CA LYS A 14 -3.83 -7.01 -3.36
C LYS A 14 -5.01 -7.50 -4.19
N LEU A 15 -6.24 -7.33 -3.69
CA LEU A 15 -7.45 -7.73 -4.43
C LEU A 15 -7.52 -7.04 -5.81
N LYS A 16 -7.20 -5.75 -5.88
CA LYS A 16 -7.16 -5.01 -7.15
C LYS A 16 -6.04 -5.46 -8.09
N ALA A 17 -4.97 -6.06 -7.56
CA ALA A 17 -3.90 -6.60 -8.38
C ALA A 17 -4.34 -7.90 -9.06
N GLU A 18 -5.17 -8.70 -8.40
CA GLU A 18 -5.75 -9.93 -8.96
C GLU A 18 -6.66 -9.61 -10.17
N GLU A 19 -7.33 -8.46 -10.18
CA GLU A 19 -8.22 -8.01 -11.26
C GLU A 19 -7.55 -7.04 -12.26
N CYS A 20 -6.23 -6.81 -12.15
CA CYS A 20 -5.54 -5.80 -12.96
C CYS A 20 -5.31 -6.28 -14.40
N LEU A 21 -5.73 -5.47 -15.39
CA LEU A 21 -5.64 -5.84 -16.81
C LEU A 21 -4.69 -4.96 -17.62
N THR A 22 -4.31 -3.79 -17.10
CA THR A 22 -3.46 -2.84 -17.85
C THR A 22 -2.21 -2.46 -17.09
N ARG A 23 -1.17 -2.09 -17.84
CA ARG A 23 0.11 -1.61 -17.28
C ARG A 23 -0.09 -0.40 -16.39
N GLU A 24 -0.94 0.54 -16.80
CA GLU A 24 -1.21 1.78 -16.08
C GLU A 24 -1.92 1.50 -14.75
N GLN A 25 -2.83 0.52 -14.71
CA GLN A 25 -3.44 0.05 -13.47
C GLN A 25 -2.41 -0.59 -12.55
N ALA A 26 -1.57 -1.49 -13.08
CA ALA A 26 -0.51 -2.17 -12.32
C ALA A 26 0.45 -1.15 -11.67
N GLN A 27 0.97 -0.20 -12.46
CA GLN A 27 1.85 0.86 -11.97
C GLN A 27 1.19 1.69 -10.87
N LYS A 28 -0.11 1.99 -11.00
CA LYS A 28 -0.85 2.74 -9.98
C LYS A 28 -1.01 1.95 -8.69
N ILE A 29 -1.22 0.64 -8.77
CA ILE A 29 -1.30 -0.25 -7.60
C ILE A 29 0.05 -0.26 -6.88
N ILE A 30 1.15 -0.49 -7.61
CA ILE A 30 2.52 -0.52 -7.07
C ILE A 30 2.83 0.77 -6.32
N ARG A 31 2.69 1.95 -6.97
CA ARG A 31 2.95 3.26 -6.33
C ARG A 31 2.13 3.47 -5.04
N LYS A 32 0.90 2.96 -5.01
CA LYS A 32 0.03 3.08 -3.82
C LYS A 32 0.45 2.12 -2.71
N ALA A 33 0.93 0.93 -3.04
CA ALA A 33 1.45 -0.04 -2.10
C ALA A 33 2.75 0.49 -1.46
N ASP A 34 3.68 0.99 -2.28
CA ASP A 34 4.93 1.59 -1.80
C ASP A 34 4.67 2.73 -0.82
N LYS A 35 3.70 3.61 -1.13
CA LYS A 35 3.33 4.70 -0.23
C LYS A 35 2.76 4.20 1.10
N ALA A 36 2.02 3.10 1.11
CA ALA A 36 1.50 2.51 2.35
C ALA A 36 2.63 1.86 3.16
N HIS A 37 3.56 1.14 2.51
CA HIS A 37 4.75 0.57 3.16
C HIS A 37 5.67 1.64 3.74
N ARG A 38 5.95 2.73 3.00
CA ARG A 38 6.72 3.87 3.51
C ARG A 38 6.11 4.46 4.77
N LYS A 39 4.79 4.70 4.75
CA LYS A 39 4.06 5.19 5.92
C LYS A 39 4.20 4.25 7.12
N LEU A 40 4.10 2.94 6.90
CA LEU A 40 4.27 1.91 7.95
C LEU A 40 5.69 1.90 8.51
N SER A 41 6.71 2.05 7.65
CA SER A 41 8.11 2.16 8.06
C SER A 41 8.39 3.45 8.84
N GLU A 42 7.96 4.60 8.32
CA GLU A 42 8.09 5.91 8.99
C GLU A 42 7.37 5.92 10.35
N GLY A 43 6.21 5.27 10.45
CA GLY A 43 5.50 5.12 11.73
C GLY A 43 6.25 4.29 12.76
N HIS A 44 6.98 3.26 12.31
CA HIS A 44 7.79 2.39 13.19
C HIS A 44 9.02 3.10 13.74
N ASN A 45 9.71 3.90 12.91
CA ASN A 45 10.94 4.60 13.29
C ASN A 45 10.72 5.76 14.27
N ASN A 46 9.48 6.17 14.51
CA ASN A 46 9.13 7.21 15.49
C ASN A 46 8.70 6.63 16.85
N ALA A 47 8.73 5.31 17.03
CA ALA A 47 8.36 4.60 18.26
C ALA A 47 9.54 3.92 18.95
N ALA A 48 10.76 4.11 18.44
CA ALA A 48 12.04 3.64 18.99
C ALA A 48 12.88 4.86 19.39
#